data_AF-A0A971B4J2-F1
#
_entry.id   AF-A0A971B4J2-F1
#
_cell.length_a   1.000
_cell.length_b   1.000
_cell.length_c   1.000
_cell.angle_alpha   90.00
_cell.angle_beta   90.00
_cell.angle_gamma   90.00
#
_symmetry.space_group_name_H-M   'P 1'
#
loop_
_entity.id
_entity.type
_entity.pdbx_description
1 polymer ?
#
loop_
_entity_poly.entity_id
_entity_poly.type
_entity_poly.pdbx_seq_one_letter_code
_entity_poly.pdbx_strand_id
1 'polypeptide(L)'
;MKTASFRHFWLLSTAMGLAVLASCSGKQERRTSAATVRWEWTDSDDMLIKVEDASGSAIPNVEVDTVSHSGGAGNETLTDAQGVVSLKPGAQEVVNIRVNGVSLLSEDDCLFDDYGGVVITIVVTDPAALGITTGEEQVEH
;
A
#
# COMPACT_ATOMS: atom_id res chain seq x y z
N MET A 1 -20.83 -9.10 48.98
CA MET A 1 -19.36 -9.30 48.83
C MET A 1 -19.12 -10.58 48.04
N LYS A 2 -18.10 -10.55 47.15
CA LYS A 2 -17.56 -11.58 46.22
C LYS A 2 -18.04 -11.56 44.75
N THR A 3 -17.39 -10.69 44.00
CA THR A 3 -16.46 -10.93 42.86
C THR A 3 -16.69 -12.09 41.87
N ALA A 4 -16.67 -11.67 40.58
CA ALA A 4 -16.51 -12.30 39.27
C ALA A 4 -16.02 -13.75 39.08
N SER A 5 -16.45 -14.37 37.97
CA SER A 5 -15.52 -15.00 37.00
C SER A 5 -16.19 -15.28 35.64
N PHE A 6 -15.56 -14.76 34.58
CA PHE A 6 -15.71 -15.12 33.17
C PHE A 6 -15.35 -16.60 32.92
N ARG A 7 -15.90 -17.24 31.87
CA ARG A 7 -15.16 -17.85 30.74
C ARG A 7 -15.94 -18.90 29.92
N HIS A 8 -15.55 -18.96 28.64
CA HIS A 8 -15.71 -20.00 27.60
C HIS A 8 -17.00 -19.95 26.77
N PHE A 9 -16.99 -19.39 25.55
CA PHE A 9 -16.18 -19.68 24.35
C PHE A 9 -16.49 -21.07 23.79
N TRP A 10 -17.35 -21.11 22.77
CA TRP A 10 -17.17 -21.96 21.61
C TRP A 10 -17.55 -21.17 20.36
N LEU A 11 -16.53 -20.92 19.53
CA LEU A 11 -16.66 -20.50 18.15
C LEU A 11 -17.46 -21.57 17.39
N LEU A 12 -18.57 -21.17 16.80
CA LEU A 12 -18.99 -21.69 15.50
C LEU A 12 -18.90 -20.51 14.54
N SER A 13 -17.73 -20.34 13.91
CA SER A 13 -17.61 -19.51 12.71
C SER A 13 -17.20 -20.42 11.58
N THR A 14 -18.16 -21.17 11.07
CA THR A 14 -18.12 -21.66 9.69
C THR A 14 -18.36 -20.45 8.79
N ALA A 15 -17.36 -19.58 8.67
CA ALA A 15 -17.31 -18.68 7.54
C ALA A 15 -16.93 -19.55 6.34
N MET A 16 -17.95 -19.99 5.59
CA MET A 16 -17.79 -20.19 4.16
C MET A 16 -17.11 -18.92 3.65
N GLY A 17 -15.80 -19.00 3.42
CA GLY A 17 -15.04 -18.01 2.68
C GLY A 17 -15.52 -18.04 1.24
N LEU A 18 -16.74 -17.54 1.02
CA LEU A 18 -17.13 -17.00 -0.25
C LEU A 18 -16.32 -15.71 -0.33
N ALA A 19 -15.10 -15.82 -0.86
CA ALA A 19 -14.34 -14.67 -1.28
C ALA A 19 -15.28 -13.86 -2.16
N VAL A 20 -15.76 -12.74 -1.62
CA VAL A 20 -16.36 -11.70 -2.42
C VAL A 20 -15.33 -11.43 -3.49
N LEU A 21 -15.63 -11.77 -4.74
CA LEU A 21 -14.93 -11.17 -5.87
C LEU A 21 -15.20 -9.67 -5.72
N ALA A 22 -14.36 -9.00 -4.95
CA ALA A 22 -14.41 -7.57 -4.81
C ALA A 22 -14.24 -7.06 -6.23
N SER A 23 -15.29 -6.46 -6.77
CA SER A 23 -15.19 -5.76 -8.04
C SER A 23 -14.11 -4.70 -7.83
N CYS A 24 -12.92 -4.92 -8.38
CA CYS A 24 -11.78 -4.02 -8.19
C CYS A 24 -12.02 -2.64 -8.81
N SER A 25 -13.13 -2.45 -9.51
CA SER A 25 -13.63 -1.16 -10.00
C SER A 25 -13.87 -0.15 -8.86
N GLY A 26 -13.66 1.14 -9.16
CA GLY A 26 -13.98 2.24 -8.26
C GLY A 26 -12.90 2.52 -7.21
N LYS A 27 -13.26 3.32 -6.19
CA LYS A 27 -12.35 3.69 -5.10
C LYS A 27 -12.23 2.54 -4.09
N GLN A 28 -11.00 2.24 -3.71
CA GLN A 28 -10.68 1.17 -2.76
C GLN A 28 -9.72 1.68 -1.68
N GLU A 29 -9.70 1.01 -0.52
CA GLU A 29 -8.83 1.34 0.60
C GLU A 29 -8.37 0.07 1.32
N ARG A 30 -7.06 0.00 1.61
CA ARG A 30 -6.44 -1.00 2.47
C ARG A 30 -5.71 -0.32 3.61
N ARG A 31 -5.94 -0.79 4.84
CA ARG A 31 -5.18 -0.37 6.02
C ARG A 31 -4.25 -1.48 6.47
N THR A 32 -3.01 -1.09 6.76
CA THR A 32 -2.02 -1.91 7.46
C THR A 32 -1.73 -1.29 8.82
N SER A 33 -0.82 -1.87 9.59
CA SER A 33 -0.34 -1.24 10.83
C SER A 33 0.51 0.01 10.59
N ALA A 34 1.11 0.15 9.41
CA ALA A 34 2.11 1.18 9.10
C ALA A 34 1.61 2.25 8.12
N ALA A 35 0.60 1.95 7.31
CA ALA A 35 0.08 2.87 6.31
C ALA A 35 -1.39 2.59 5.95
N THR A 36 -2.01 3.58 5.32
CA THR A 36 -3.27 3.42 4.58
C THR A 36 -2.99 3.61 3.10
N VAL A 37 -3.34 2.62 2.28
CA VAL A 37 -3.24 2.65 0.81
C VAL A 37 -4.63 2.85 0.25
N ARG A 38 -4.80 3.85 -0.62
CA ARG A 38 -6.06 4.14 -1.33
C ARG A 38 -5.79 4.15 -2.81
N TRP A 39 -6.72 3.63 -3.61
CA TRP A 39 -6.58 3.70 -5.06
C TRP A 39 -7.90 3.98 -5.76
N GLU A 40 -7.78 4.64 -6.91
CA GLU A 40 -8.88 4.97 -7.80
C GLU A 40 -8.43 4.78 -9.24
N TRP A 41 -9.16 3.92 -9.96
CA TRP A 41 -8.95 3.70 -11.39
C TRP A 41 -9.33 4.94 -12.20
N THR A 42 -8.57 5.18 -13.25
CA THR A 42 -8.68 6.32 -14.16
C THR A 42 -8.60 5.84 -15.60
N ASP A 43 -8.96 6.72 -16.54
CA ASP A 43 -8.83 6.45 -17.98
C ASP A 43 -7.40 6.77 -18.51
N SER A 44 -6.41 6.94 -17.62
CA SER A 44 -5.01 7.14 -17.98
C SER A 44 -4.35 5.82 -18.39
N ASP A 45 -3.18 5.87 -19.01
CA ASP A 45 -2.30 4.69 -19.18
C ASP A 45 -1.24 4.60 -18.08
N ASP A 46 -1.14 5.63 -17.24
CA ASP A 46 -0.08 5.78 -16.24
C ASP A 46 -0.61 5.49 -14.83
N MET A 47 0.26 4.90 -14.02
CA MET A 47 0.05 4.71 -12.59
C MET A 47 0.76 5.83 -11.81
N LEU A 48 0.00 6.58 -11.02
CA LEU A 48 0.53 7.65 -10.18
C LEU A 48 0.50 7.22 -8.72
N ILE A 49 1.66 7.17 -8.08
CA ILE A 49 1.78 6.85 -6.65
C ILE A 49 2.18 8.12 -5.91
N LYS A 50 1.38 8.49 -4.91
CA LYS A 50 1.66 9.59 -3.98
C LYS A 50 1.91 9.02 -2.59
N VAL A 51 3.02 9.42 -1.96
CA VAL A 51 3.38 9.07 -0.59
C VAL A 51 3.36 10.33 0.27
N GLU A 52 2.53 10.31 1.30
CA GLU A 52 2.36 11.39 2.25
C GLU A 52 2.34 10.87 3.69
N ASP A 53 2.69 11.72 4.65
CA ASP A 53 2.52 11.42 6.06
C ASP A 53 1.07 11.64 6.52
N ALA A 54 0.77 11.29 7.77
CA ALA A 54 -0.55 11.48 8.36
C ALA A 54 -1.00 12.96 8.46
N SER A 55 -0.08 13.93 8.30
CA SER A 55 -0.39 15.36 8.22
C SER A 55 -0.72 15.85 6.81
N GLY A 56 -0.53 14.99 5.80
CA GLY A 56 -0.68 15.33 4.38
C GLY A 56 0.58 15.93 3.75
N SER A 57 1.72 15.88 4.45
CA SER A 57 3.01 16.34 3.92
C SER A 57 3.61 15.26 3.02
N ALA A 58 4.11 15.67 1.86
CA ALA A 58 4.77 14.77 0.93
C ALA A 58 6.05 14.17 1.52
N ILE A 59 6.29 12.87 1.27
CA ILE A 59 7.51 12.19 1.68
C ILE A 59 8.36 11.90 0.42
N PRO A 60 9.47 12.64 0.22
CA PRO A 60 10.36 12.44 -0.93
C PRO A 60 11.35 11.29 -0.70
N ASN A 61 12.00 10.83 -1.77
CA ASN A 61 13.04 9.79 -1.76
C ASN A 61 12.56 8.47 -1.13
N VAL A 62 11.28 8.16 -1.25
CA VAL A 62 10.72 6.87 -0.84
C VAL A 62 10.86 5.90 -1.99
N GLU A 63 11.47 4.76 -1.73
CA GLU A 63 11.58 3.68 -2.71
C GLU A 63 10.21 3.04 -2.92
N VAL A 64 9.82 2.98 -4.18
CA VAL A 64 8.58 2.37 -4.65
C VAL A 64 8.91 1.39 -5.76
N ASP A 65 8.49 0.14 -5.57
CA ASP A 65 8.79 -0.92 -6.51
C ASP A 65 7.51 -1.44 -7.17
N THR A 66 7.62 -1.80 -8.45
CA THR A 66 6.66 -2.71 -9.10
C THR A 66 7.27 -4.11 -9.17
N VAL A 67 6.44 -5.13 -9.40
CA VAL A 67 6.93 -6.49 -9.69
C VAL A 67 6.22 -7.03 -10.92
N SER A 68 6.89 -7.85 -11.72
CA SER A 68 6.18 -8.54 -12.79
C SER A 68 5.40 -9.72 -12.21
N HIS A 69 4.19 -9.99 -12.72
CA HIS A 69 3.44 -11.21 -12.39
C HIS A 69 4.27 -12.47 -12.70
N SER A 70 5.14 -12.39 -13.70
CA SER A 70 6.04 -13.47 -14.13
C SER A 70 7.26 -13.68 -13.20
N GLY A 71 7.37 -12.94 -12.09
CA GLY A 71 8.51 -13.01 -11.17
C GLY A 71 9.77 -12.30 -11.66
N GLY A 72 9.67 -11.55 -12.77
CA GLY A 72 10.73 -10.63 -13.20
C GLY A 72 10.92 -9.47 -12.21
N ALA A 73 12.16 -8.99 -12.09
CA ALA A 73 12.45 -7.76 -11.36
C ALA A 73 11.64 -6.61 -11.98
N GLY A 74 10.83 -5.91 -11.18
CA GLY A 74 10.12 -4.74 -11.67
C GLY A 74 10.97 -3.48 -11.58
N ASN A 75 10.34 -2.32 -11.72
CA ASN A 75 11.02 -1.04 -11.66
C ASN A 75 11.03 -0.52 -10.23
N GLU A 76 12.23 -0.30 -9.71
CA GLU A 76 12.46 0.45 -8.46
C GLU A 76 12.62 1.93 -8.83
N THR A 77 11.90 2.80 -8.15
CA THR A 77 11.97 4.25 -8.37
C THR A 77 11.76 5.02 -7.08
N LEU A 78 12.28 6.24 -7.01
CA LEU A 78 12.14 7.10 -5.85
C LEU A 78 11.04 8.14 -6.08
N THR A 79 10.26 8.43 -5.03
CA THR A 79 9.37 9.59 -5.05
C THR A 79 10.16 10.89 -5.20
N ASP A 80 9.61 11.81 -5.98
CA ASP A 80 10.18 13.14 -6.17
C ASP A 80 10.01 14.05 -4.93
N ALA A 81 10.41 15.32 -5.05
CA ALA A 81 10.26 16.30 -3.97
C ALA A 81 8.80 16.55 -3.52
N GLN A 82 7.82 16.12 -4.31
CA GLN A 82 6.38 16.19 -4.01
C GLN A 82 5.83 14.85 -3.50
N GLY A 83 6.69 13.86 -3.24
CA GLY A 83 6.29 12.54 -2.80
C GLY A 83 5.56 11.76 -3.90
N VAL A 84 5.76 12.12 -5.17
CA VAL A 84 5.05 11.51 -6.30
C VAL A 84 6.01 10.72 -7.16
N VAL A 85 5.52 9.61 -7.69
CA VAL A 85 6.17 8.91 -8.79
C VAL A 85 5.14 8.44 -9.82
N SER A 86 5.48 8.57 -11.10
CA SER A 86 4.70 8.06 -12.22
C SER A 86 5.37 6.81 -12.76
N LEU A 87 4.60 5.75 -12.89
CA LEU A 87 5.02 4.46 -13.37
C LEU A 87 4.17 4.08 -14.58
N LYS A 88 4.84 3.57 -15.61
CA LYS A 88 4.18 2.99 -16.78
C LYS A 88 4.41 1.49 -16.75
N PRO A 89 3.56 0.71 -16.05
CA PRO A 89 3.77 -0.72 -15.96
C PRO A 89 3.77 -1.35 -17.36
N GLY A 90 4.73 -2.26 -17.60
CA GLY A 90 4.74 -3.07 -18.81
C GLY A 90 3.59 -4.09 -18.82
N ALA A 91 3.27 -4.62 -20.01
CA ALA A 91 2.29 -5.69 -20.13
C ALA A 91 2.69 -6.89 -19.24
N GLN A 92 1.75 -7.38 -18.42
CA GLN A 92 1.94 -8.43 -17.40
C GLN A 92 2.73 -8.04 -16.13
N GLU A 93 2.85 -6.76 -15.80
CA GLU A 93 3.26 -6.35 -14.46
C GLU A 93 2.11 -6.43 -13.46
N VAL A 94 2.38 -7.04 -12.30
CA VAL A 94 1.47 -6.99 -11.14
C VAL A 94 2.09 -6.01 -10.16
N VAL A 95 1.50 -4.83 -10.05
CA VAL A 95 2.06 -3.83 -9.16
C VAL A 95 1.77 -4.22 -7.71
N ASN A 96 2.74 -4.86 -7.05
CA ASN A 96 2.79 -4.87 -5.59
C ASN A 96 3.50 -3.61 -5.15
N ILE A 97 2.79 -2.74 -4.45
CA ILE A 97 3.36 -1.52 -3.93
C ILE A 97 4.18 -1.88 -2.70
N ARG A 98 5.49 -1.73 -2.84
CA ARG A 98 6.43 -1.76 -1.73
C ARG A 98 6.89 -0.36 -1.41
N VAL A 99 7.10 -0.10 -0.12
CA VAL A 99 7.67 1.13 0.38
C VAL A 99 8.92 0.75 1.15
N ASN A 100 10.11 1.10 0.64
CA ASN A 100 11.41 0.65 1.17
C ASN A 100 11.45 -0.87 1.44
N GLY A 101 11.02 -1.67 0.46
CA GLY A 101 10.94 -3.13 0.57
C GLY A 101 9.78 -3.70 1.40
N VAL A 102 8.96 -2.87 2.06
CA VAL A 102 7.77 -3.33 2.81
C VAL A 102 6.56 -3.39 1.90
N SER A 103 6.05 -4.60 1.64
CA SER A 103 4.80 -4.80 0.88
C SER A 103 3.59 -4.27 1.67
N LEU A 104 2.84 -3.34 1.06
CA LEU A 104 1.62 -2.77 1.65
C LEU A 104 0.34 -3.43 1.14
N LEU A 105 0.44 -4.21 0.08
CA LEU A 105 -0.63 -4.99 -0.55
C LEU A 105 -0.29 -6.48 -0.52
N SER A 106 -1.32 -7.32 -0.56
CA SER A 106 -1.26 -8.77 -0.62
C SER A 106 -1.76 -9.28 -1.98
N GLU A 107 -1.49 -10.55 -2.29
CA GLU A 107 -1.92 -11.19 -3.54
C GLU A 107 -3.45 -11.28 -3.67
N ASP A 108 -4.18 -11.17 -2.56
CA ASP A 108 -5.64 -11.15 -2.51
C ASP A 108 -6.22 -9.72 -2.69
N ASP A 109 -5.39 -8.69 -2.62
CA ASP A 109 -5.81 -7.31 -2.89
C ASP A 109 -5.94 -7.08 -4.41
N CYS A 110 -6.63 -6.01 -4.80
CA CYS A 110 -6.74 -5.65 -6.21
C CYS A 110 -5.36 -5.40 -6.80
N LEU A 111 -4.86 -6.38 -7.54
CA LEU A 111 -3.64 -6.27 -8.30
C LEU A 111 -3.90 -5.35 -9.50
N PHE A 112 -3.02 -4.39 -9.71
CA PHE A 112 -3.11 -3.48 -10.85
C PHE A 112 -2.56 -4.21 -12.08
N ASP A 113 -3.42 -4.57 -13.02
CA ASP A 113 -3.09 -5.15 -14.32
C ASP A 113 -3.17 -4.10 -15.45
N ASP A 114 -2.58 -4.40 -16.61
CA ASP A 114 -2.08 -3.42 -17.60
C ASP A 114 -3.12 -2.53 -18.32
N TYR A 115 -4.40 -2.60 -17.94
CA TYR A 115 -5.50 -2.05 -18.75
C TYR A 115 -6.12 -0.75 -18.23
N GLY A 116 -5.68 -0.22 -17.08
CA GLY A 116 -6.22 1.04 -16.55
C GLY A 116 -5.22 1.79 -15.70
N GLY A 117 -5.03 3.07 -15.99
CA GLY A 117 -4.24 3.97 -15.16
C GLY A 117 -4.88 4.09 -13.79
N VAL A 118 -4.06 4.20 -12.76
CA VAL A 118 -4.55 4.20 -11.38
C VAL A 118 -3.81 5.24 -10.57
N VAL A 119 -4.55 5.97 -9.74
CA VAL A 119 -3.96 6.87 -8.75
C VAL A 119 -3.96 6.15 -7.42
N ILE A 120 -2.78 5.93 -6.86
CA ILE A 120 -2.59 5.39 -5.51
C ILE A 120 -2.11 6.50 -4.58
N THR A 121 -2.74 6.59 -3.41
CA THR A 121 -2.29 7.44 -2.30
C THR A 121 -1.92 6.56 -1.11
N ILE A 122 -0.70 6.71 -0.61
CA ILE A 122 -0.16 6.03 0.57
C ILE A 122 -0.01 7.07 1.66
N VAL A 123 -0.81 6.92 2.72
CA VAL A 123 -0.69 7.73 3.94
C VAL A 123 0.10 6.92 4.96
N VAL A 124 1.35 7.33 5.20
CA VAL A 124 2.24 6.71 6.17
C VAL A 124 1.84 7.16 7.57
N THR A 125 1.49 6.18 8.42
CA THR A 125 1.10 6.42 9.82
C THR A 125 2.20 6.01 10.80
N ASP A 126 3.08 5.09 10.40
CA ASP A 126 4.28 4.70 11.15
C ASP A 126 5.48 4.62 10.18
N PRO A 127 6.24 5.71 10.00
CA PRO A 127 7.37 5.72 9.08
C PRO A 127 8.50 4.79 9.53
N ALA A 128 8.66 4.57 10.83
CA ALA A 128 9.69 3.67 11.36
C ALA A 128 9.41 2.21 10.98
N ALA A 129 8.14 1.79 10.98
CA ALA A 129 7.74 0.46 10.51
C ALA A 129 8.00 0.25 9.00
N LEU A 130 8.15 1.33 8.24
CA LEU A 130 8.51 1.30 6.81
C LEU A 130 9.99 1.63 6.56
N GLY A 131 10.81 1.75 7.61
CA GLY A 131 12.21 2.15 7.47
C GLY A 131 12.40 3.55 6.84
N ILE A 132 11.37 4.40 6.84
CA ILE A 132 11.44 5.77 6.38
C ILE A 132 12.02 6.61 7.52
N THR A 133 13.18 7.22 7.29
CA THR A 133 13.72 8.23 8.21
C THR A 133 13.06 9.57 7.92
N THR A 134 12.00 9.91 8.63
CA THR A 134 11.49 11.28 8.67
C THR A 134 12.55 12.11 9.41
N GLY A 135 13.24 13.00 8.70
CA GLY A 135 14.37 13.73 9.26
C GLY A 135 14.01 14.49 10.54
N GLU A 136 14.51 13.99 11.67
CA GLU A 136 14.86 14.84 12.81
C GLU A 136 16.38 15.06 12.70
N GLU A 137 16.73 16.28 12.31
CA GLU A 137 18.03 16.97 12.43
C GLU A 137 19.31 16.10 12.43
N GLN A 138 20.01 16.08 11.29
CA GLN A 138 21.47 15.92 11.30
C GLN A 138 22.08 17.18 11.95
N VAL A 139 22.10 17.27 13.29
CA VAL A 139 23.04 18.15 13.99
C VAL A 139 24.37 17.41 14.04
N GLU A 140 25.20 17.64 13.03
CA GLU A 140 26.62 17.35 13.14
C GLU A 140 27.25 18.38 14.09
N HIS A 141 27.92 17.89 15.14
CA HIS A 141 28.45 18.66 16.27
C HIS A 141 29.97 18.83 16.17
#